data_AF-A0A5C8LF35-F1
#
_entry.id   AF-A0A5C8LF35-F1
#
_cell.length_a   1.000
_cell.length_b   1.000
_cell.length_c   1.000
_cell.angle_alpha   90.00
_cell.angle_beta   90.00
_cell.angle_gamma   90.00
#
_symmetry.space_group_name_H-M   'P 1'
#
loop_
_entity.id
_entity.type
_entity.pdbx_description
1 polymer ?
#
loop_
_entity_poly.entity_id
_entity_poly.type
_entity_poly.pdbx_seq_one_letter_code
_entity_poly.pdbx_strand_id
1 'polypeptide(L)'
;MQIFEGEGQFSFAGQHFIMKPGQGVLLLPGVPHEYAALTPAWKTYYITFSGSLVQSILSAIGLHNSNLYQLDKPELFYELFHAFMKNVHIKPEFPASE
;
A
#
# COMPACT_ATOMS: atom_id res chain seq x y z
N MET A 1 0.96 -0.42 0.75
CA MET A 1 0.95 -0.03 -0.68
C MET A 1 1.57 -1.14 -1.50
N GLN A 2 1.08 -1.43 -2.70
CA GLN A 2 1.61 -2.42 -3.63
C GLN A 2 1.76 -1.81 -5.02
N ILE A 3 2.81 -2.17 -5.77
CA ILE A 3 2.99 -1.77 -7.16
C ILE A 3 2.34 -2.81 -8.08
N PHE A 4 1.48 -2.36 -8.98
CA PHE A 4 0.76 -3.20 -9.94
C PHE A 4 1.33 -3.07 -11.36
N GLU A 5 1.74 -1.88 -11.76
CA GLU A 5 2.31 -1.60 -13.08
C GLU A 5 3.40 -0.53 -12.96
N GLY A 6 4.39 -0.58 -13.85
CA GLY A 6 5.52 0.36 -13.87
C GLY A 6 6.42 0.25 -12.63
N GLU A 7 7.30 1.24 -12.49
CA GLU A 7 8.24 1.35 -11.36
C GLU A 7 8.08 2.68 -10.63
N GLY A 8 8.34 2.64 -9.32
CA GLY A 8 8.35 3.81 -8.45
C GLY A 8 9.54 3.79 -7.51
N GLN A 9 10.02 4.98 -7.15
CA GLN A 9 10.97 5.14 -6.07
C GLN A 9 10.21 5.29 -4.76
N PHE A 10 10.71 4.67 -3.70
CA PHE A 10 10.15 4.71 -2.37
C PHE A 10 11.25 4.98 -1.36
N SER A 11 10.98 5.82 -0.36
CA SER A 11 11.90 6.05 0.75
C SER A 11 11.17 5.98 2.08
N PHE A 12 11.80 5.36 3.08
CA PHE A 12 11.39 5.41 4.47
C PHE A 12 12.58 5.04 5.35
N ALA A 13 12.57 5.49 6.61
CA ALA A 13 13.64 5.18 7.58
C ALA A 13 15.07 5.46 7.04
N GLY A 14 15.24 6.52 6.23
CA GLY A 14 16.52 6.90 5.64
C GLY A 14 17.04 5.98 4.52
N GLN A 15 16.22 5.03 4.07
CA GLN A 15 16.56 4.11 2.99
C GLN A 15 15.75 4.43 1.73
N HIS A 16 16.33 4.14 0.56
CA HIS A 16 15.73 4.36 -0.74
C HIS A 16 15.66 3.05 -1.53
N PHE A 17 14.53 2.82 -2.20
CA PHE A 17 14.23 1.59 -2.90
C PHE A 17 13.57 1.89 -4.24
N ILE A 18 13.89 1.10 -5.25
CA ILE A 18 13.07 1.03 -6.47
C ILE A 18 12.11 -0.14 -6.30
N MET A 19 10.82 0.15 -6.32
CA MET A 19 9.75 -0.83 -6.23
C MET A 19 9.20 -1.17 -7.61
N LYS A 20 9.07 -2.46 -7.88
CA LYS A 20 8.61 -3.08 -9.12
C LYS A 20 7.27 -3.81 -8.92
N PRO A 21 6.56 -4.18 -10.01
CA PRO A 21 5.31 -4.90 -9.91
C PRO A 21 5.43 -6.16 -9.03
N GLY A 22 4.45 -6.36 -8.16
CA GLY A 22 4.42 -7.46 -7.20
C GLY A 22 5.15 -7.18 -5.88
N GLN A 23 5.83 -6.04 -5.74
CA GLN A 23 6.36 -5.58 -4.46
C GLN A 23 5.34 -4.72 -3.71
N GLY A 24 5.38 -4.79 -2.39
CA GLY A 24 4.58 -3.96 -1.50
C GLY A 24 5.35 -3.48 -0.29
N VAL A 25 4.82 -2.45 0.35
CA VAL A 25 5.35 -1.87 1.59
C VAL A 25 4.24 -1.80 2.64
N LEU A 26 4.56 -2.27 3.83
CA LEU A 26 3.80 -2.01 5.05
C LEU A 26 4.44 -0.82 5.76
N LEU A 27 3.60 0.15 6.15
CA LEU A 27 4.04 1.32 6.91
C LEU A 27 3.21 1.39 8.18
N LEU A 28 3.89 1.31 9.33
CA LEU A 28 3.27 1.54 10.62
C LEU A 28 3.00 3.04 10.83
N PRO A 29 2.04 3.39 11.71
CA PRO A 29 1.73 4.77 12.03
C PRO A 29 2.97 5.59 12.41
N GLY A 30 3.05 6.81 11.90
CA GLY A 30 4.12 7.75 12.23
C GLY A 30 5.45 7.50 11.52
N VAL A 31 5.57 6.50 10.64
CA VAL A 31 6.79 6.28 9.84
C VAL A 31 6.83 7.27 8.66
N PRO A 32 7.77 8.24 8.65
CA PRO A 32 7.90 9.17 7.52
C PRO A 32 8.34 8.42 6.26
N HIS A 33 7.72 8.74 5.14
CA HIS A 33 7.98 8.09 3.88
C HIS A 33 7.65 9.01 2.70
N GLU A 34 8.31 8.77 1.58
CA GLU A 34 8.06 9.46 0.32
C GLU A 34 8.01 8.45 -0.83
N TYR A 35 7.28 8.78 -1.88
CA TYR A 35 7.22 7.95 -3.07
C TYR A 35 6.97 8.77 -4.32
N ALA A 36 7.54 8.35 -5.44
CA ALA A 36 7.35 8.99 -6.73
C ALA A 36 7.41 7.99 -7.88
N ALA A 37 6.70 8.32 -8.97
CA ALA A 37 6.76 7.56 -10.20
C ALA A 37 8.17 7.66 -10.81
N LEU A 38 8.75 6.52 -11.20
CA LEU A 38 9.93 6.51 -12.07
C LEU A 38 9.54 6.26 -13.53
N THR A 39 8.36 5.67 -13.76
CA THR A 39 7.84 5.39 -15.10
C THR A 39 6.44 6.00 -15.31
N PRO A 40 6.06 6.37 -16.54
CA PRO A 40 4.72 6.89 -16.83
C PRO A 40 3.59 5.90 -16.52
N ALA A 41 3.87 4.59 -16.56
CA ALA A 41 2.90 3.54 -16.33
C ALA A 41 2.72 3.18 -14.84
N TRP A 42 3.32 3.94 -13.91
CA TRP A 42 3.32 3.58 -12.50
C TRP A 42 1.92 3.60 -11.90
N LYS A 43 1.45 2.41 -11.45
CA LYS A 43 0.16 2.23 -10.79
C LYS A 43 0.35 1.48 -9.50
N THR A 44 -0.30 1.96 -8.44
CA THR A 44 -0.24 1.36 -7.10
C THR A 44 -1.63 1.19 -6.50
N TYR A 45 -1.76 0.19 -5.64
CA TYR A 45 -2.90 0.05 -4.73
C TYR A 45 -2.43 0.31 -3.31
N TYR A 46 -3.21 1.04 -2.52
CA TYR A 46 -2.97 1.16 -1.10
C TYR A 46 -4.29 1.21 -0.34
N ILE A 47 -4.26 0.66 0.86
CA ILE A 47 -5.34 0.72 1.83
C ILE A 47 -4.70 1.23 3.12
N THR A 48 -5.32 2.23 3.73
CA THR A 48 -5.01 2.66 5.08
C THR A 48 -6.19 2.31 5.97
N PHE A 49 -5.90 1.86 7.17
CA PHE A 49 -6.91 1.57 8.18
C PHE A 49 -6.35 1.93 9.56
N SER A 50 -7.22 2.34 10.46
CA SER A 50 -6.87 2.75 11.81
C SER A 50 -7.89 2.22 12.81
N GLY A 51 -7.55 2.25 14.09
CA GLY A 51 -8.41 1.78 15.17
C GLY A 51 -7.63 1.05 16.25
N SER A 52 -8.28 0.86 17.41
CA SER A 52 -7.65 0.26 18.59
C SER A 52 -7.17 -1.19 18.38
N LEU A 53 -7.76 -1.92 17.43
CA LEU A 53 -7.43 -3.32 17.16
C LEU A 53 -6.30 -3.53 16.15
N VAL A 54 -5.87 -2.48 15.43
CA VAL A 54 -4.89 -2.61 14.33
C VAL A 54 -3.58 -3.23 14.81
N GLN A 55 -3.06 -2.76 15.94
CA GLN A 55 -1.80 -3.27 16.49
C GLN A 55 -1.90 -4.76 16.86
N SER A 56 -3.01 -5.16 17.47
CA SER A 56 -3.24 -6.56 17.85
C SER A 56 -3.34 -7.47 16.64
N ILE A 57 -4.04 -7.02 15.58
CA ILE A 57 -4.18 -7.78 14.33
C ILE A 57 -2.82 -7.96 13.67
N LEU A 58 -2.05 -6.88 13.49
CA LEU A 58 -0.73 -6.93 12.86
C LEU A 58 0.24 -7.84 13.64
N SER A 59 0.21 -7.75 14.98
CA SER A 59 1.02 -8.61 15.83
C SER A 59 0.64 -10.08 15.72
N ALA A 60 -0.65 -10.41 15.62
CA ALA A 60 -1.13 -11.79 15.52
C ALA A 60 -0.69 -12.48 14.22
N ILE A 61 -0.43 -11.71 13.17
CA ILE A 61 0.04 -12.20 11.85
C ILE A 61 1.54 -11.97 11.63
N GLY A 62 2.28 -11.57 12.66
CA GLY A 62 3.75 -11.44 12.60
C GLY A 62 4.26 -10.19 11.88
N LEU A 63 3.41 -9.19 11.63
CA LEU A 63 3.77 -7.95 10.94
C LEU A 63 4.14 -6.86 11.95
N HIS A 64 5.37 -6.91 12.44
CA HIS A 64 5.82 -6.05 13.55
C HIS A 64 6.48 -4.73 13.13
N ASN A 65 6.95 -4.62 11.90
CA ASN A 65 7.78 -3.51 11.45
C ASN A 65 7.35 -3.04 10.06
N SER A 66 7.57 -1.75 9.79
CA SER A 66 7.53 -1.23 8.42
C SER A 66 8.60 -1.93 7.59
N ASN A 67 8.21 -2.50 6.46
CA ASN A 67 9.13 -3.25 5.61
C ASN A 67 8.62 -3.35 4.17
N LEU A 68 9.53 -3.68 3.26
CA LEU A 68 9.20 -4.11 1.91
C LEU A 68 9.00 -5.62 1.86
N TYR A 69 8.06 -6.03 1.03
CA TYR A 69 7.69 -7.43 0.82
C TYR A 69 7.62 -7.71 -0.67
N GLN A 70 8.17 -8.85 -1.08
CA GLN A 70 7.80 -9.47 -2.34
C GLN A 70 6.53 -10.27 -2.08
N LEU A 71 5.45 -9.99 -2.82
CA LEU A 71 4.25 -10.80 -2.71
C LEU A 71 4.37 -11.99 -3.66
N ASP A 72 4.17 -13.20 -3.12
CA ASP A 72 4.17 -14.43 -3.93
C ASP A 72 2.98 -14.49 -4.88
N LYS A 73 1.85 -13.91 -4.44
CA LYS A 73 0.57 -13.88 -5.15
C LYS A 73 0.02 -12.45 -5.16
N PRO A 74 0.62 -11.54 -5.94
CA PRO A 74 0.25 -10.13 -5.93
C PRO A 74 -1.21 -9.87 -6.32
N GLU A 75 -1.82 -10.76 -7.09
CA GLU A 75 -3.24 -10.76 -7.48
C GLU A 75 -4.20 -10.84 -6.30
N LEU A 76 -3.83 -11.53 -5.20
CA LEU A 76 -4.69 -11.64 -4.01
C LEU A 76 -4.91 -10.29 -3.32
N PHE A 77 -3.91 -9.40 -3.38
CA PHE A 77 -4.06 -8.06 -2.83
C PHE A 77 -5.06 -7.24 -3.65
N TYR A 78 -5.03 -7.37 -4.98
CA TYR A 78 -6.02 -6.74 -5.86
C TYR A 78 -7.43 -7.29 -5.63
N GLU A 79 -7.59 -8.62 -5.48
CA GLU A 79 -8.87 -9.23 -5.17
C GLU A 79 -9.44 -8.73 -3.84
N LEU A 80 -8.61 -8.65 -2.80
CA LEU A 80 -8.98 -8.10 -1.50
C LEU A 80 -9.37 -6.61 -1.61
N PHE A 81 -8.56 -5.81 -2.32
CA PHE A 81 -8.84 -4.40 -2.56
C PHE A 81 -10.18 -4.21 -3.27
N HIS A 82 -10.41 -4.96 -4.34
CA HIS A 82 -11.65 -4.89 -5.11
C HIS A 82 -12.87 -5.34 -4.30
N ALA A 83 -12.73 -6.43 -3.53
CA ALA A 83 -13.78 -6.89 -2.63
C ALA A 83 -14.09 -5.86 -1.55
N PHE A 84 -13.07 -5.23 -0.96
CA PHE A 84 -13.24 -4.15 0.00
C PHE A 84 -14.02 -2.98 -0.63
N MET A 85 -13.55 -2.46 -1.76
CA MET A 85 -14.17 -1.30 -2.43
C MET A 85 -15.63 -1.54 -2.84
N LYS A 86 -16.02 -2.77 -3.19
CA LYS A 86 -17.43 -3.12 -3.47
C LYS A 86 -18.33 -2.99 -2.24
N ASN A 87 -17.78 -3.23 -1.06
CA ASN A 87 -18.55 -3.21 0.20
C ASN A 87 -18.54 -1.85 0.87
N VAL A 88 -17.62 -0.94 0.49
CA VAL A 88 -17.61 0.41 1.02
C VAL A 88 -18.53 1.31 0.17
N HIS A 89 -19.65 1.72 0.76
CA HIS A 89 -20.50 2.76 0.19
C HIS A 89 -19.87 4.15 0.45
N ILE A 90 -18.83 4.49 -0.30
CA ILE A 90 -18.16 5.80 -0.20
C ILE A 90 -18.91 6.80 -1.06
N LYS A 91 -19.43 7.87 -0.44
CA LYS A 91 -19.74 9.10 -1.17
C LYS A 91 -18.43 9.90 -1.30
N PRO A 92 -17.99 10.27 -2.51
CA PRO A 92 -16.79 11.08 -2.66
C PRO A 92 -16.96 12.40 -1.92
N GLU A 93 -15.97 12.75 -1.10
CA GLU A 93 -15.97 14.00 -0.32
C GLU A 93 -15.59 15.20 -1.18
N PHE A 94 -14.94 14.95 -2.33
CA PHE A 94 -14.60 15.95 -3.34
C PHE A 94 -15.03 15.46 -4.73
N PRO A 95 -15.64 16.31 -5.57
CA PRO A 95 -15.93 15.96 -6.96
C PRO A 95 -14.63 15.70 -7.72
N ALA A 96 -14.66 14.74 -8.66
CA ALA A 96 -13.55 14.54 -9.57
C ALA A 96 -13.25 15.84 -10.30
N SER A 97 -11.99 16.29 -10.28
CA SER A 97 -11.52 17.40 -11.11
C SER A 97 -11.59 16.98 -12.58
N GLU A 98 -12.26 17.80 -13.40
CA GLU A 98 -12.32 17.69 -14.87
C GLU A 98 -10.95 17.81 -15.54
#